data_AF-A0AA38NZ61-F1
#
_entry.id   AF-A0AA38NZ61-F1
#
_cell.length_a   1.000
_cell.length_b   1.000
_cell.length_c   1.000
_cell.angle_alpha   90.00
_cell.angle_beta   90.00
_cell.angle_gamma   90.00
#
_symmetry.space_group_name_H-M   'P 1'
#
loop_
_entity.id
_entity.type
_entity.pdbx_description
1 polymer ?
#
loop_
_entity_poly.entity_id
_entity_poly.type
_entity_poly.pdbx_seq_one_letter_code
_entity_poly.pdbx_strand_id
1 'polypeptide(L)'
;MSSDSLQVTLGGLLVSVLIATFIYSISCFQAFSYWRSKFNDRLGILVLVWAVWLFETTHTLCFWFYLYTIMVKYYGIPEELDQRHWSITMSIVFHGLITGCVQSYYSYRVYMLSGKRIIPMICWIGCLIEGCGSVGIAVVLYLVGPVEFAAKWELFPTLNIAVDLSVGVVNTTTLCYYLHQMKTGTRS
;
A
#
# COMPACT_ATOMS: atom_id res chain seq x y z
N MET A 1 11.66 -22.06 16.09
CA MET A 1 11.27 -22.20 14.67
C MET A 1 12.09 -23.35 14.07
N SER A 2 11.48 -24.34 13.41
CA SER A 2 12.24 -25.42 12.74
C SER A 2 12.96 -24.86 11.50
N SER A 3 14.08 -25.46 11.11
CA SER A 3 14.88 -25.02 9.96
C SER A 3 14.07 -24.91 8.65
N ASP A 4 13.11 -25.82 8.46
CA ASP A 4 12.22 -25.81 7.29
C ASP A 4 11.26 -24.62 7.30
N SER A 5 10.65 -24.30 8.43
CA SER A 5 9.75 -23.15 8.56
C SER A 5 10.49 -21.83 8.31
N LEU A 6 11.74 -21.73 8.77
CA LEU A 6 12.58 -20.56 8.53
C LEU A 6 12.85 -20.35 7.03
N GLN A 7 13.19 -21.42 6.29
CA GLN A 7 13.42 -21.32 4.85
C GLN A 7 12.16 -20.89 4.09
N VAL A 8 11.00 -21.42 4.46
CA VAL A 8 9.72 -21.03 3.85
C VAL A 8 9.40 -19.55 4.11
N THR A 9 9.59 -19.07 5.35
CA THR A 9 9.33 -17.67 5.70
C THR A 9 10.29 -16.71 4.99
N LEU A 10 11.61 -16.97 4.99
CA LEU A 10 12.58 -16.12 4.30
C LEU A 10 12.42 -16.17 2.78
N GLY A 11 12.17 -17.36 2.23
CA GLY A 11 11.94 -17.55 0.80
C GLY A 11 10.67 -16.82 0.34
N GLY A 12 9.58 -16.94 1.12
CA GLY A 12 8.35 -16.19 0.89
C GLY A 12 8.57 -14.68 0.93
N LEU A 13 9.24 -14.18 1.97
CA LEU A 13 9.57 -12.75 2.10
C LEU A 13 10.37 -12.22 0.91
N LEU A 14 11.39 -12.97 0.46
CA LEU A 14 12.20 -12.60 -0.71
C LEU A 14 11.35 -12.46 -1.97
N VAL A 15 10.52 -13.47 -2.25
CA VAL A 15 9.64 -13.47 -3.42
C VAL A 15 8.64 -12.31 -3.35
N SER A 16 8.05 -12.06 -2.17
CA SER A 16 7.14 -10.93 -1.96
C SER A 16 7.82 -9.58 -2.24
N VAL A 17 9.05 -9.36 -1.74
CA VAL A 17 9.79 -8.11 -1.98
C VAL A 17 10.17 -7.94 -3.45
N LEU A 18 10.51 -9.02 -4.16
CA LEU A 18 10.79 -8.98 -5.60
C LEU A 18 9.55 -8.60 -6.42
N ILE A 19 8.40 -9.22 -6.12
CA ILE A 19 7.12 -8.89 -6.77
C ILE A 19 6.76 -7.42 -6.48
N ALA A 20 6.86 -6.98 -5.23
CA ALA A 20 6.59 -5.60 -4.84
C ALA A 20 7.49 -4.60 -5.59
N THR A 21 8.78 -4.93 -5.74
CA THR A 21 9.74 -4.11 -6.50
C THR A 21 9.38 -3.99 -7.99
N PHE A 22 8.86 -5.07 -8.58
CA PHE A 22 8.39 -5.04 -9.97
C PHE A 22 7.16 -4.14 -10.12
N ILE A 23 6.19 -4.24 -9.19
CA ILE A 23 5.01 -3.36 -9.15
C ILE A 23 5.43 -1.89 -8.98
N TYR A 24 6.39 -1.61 -8.09
CA TYR A 24 6.96 -0.27 -7.91
C TYR A 24 7.57 0.29 -9.22
N SER A 25 8.24 -0.55 -10.03
CA SER A 25 8.76 -0.13 -11.33
C SER A 25 7.64 0.33 -12.29
N ILE A 26 6.49 -0.33 -12.25
CA ILE A 26 5.30 0.08 -13.03
C ILE A 26 4.79 1.44 -12.52
N SER A 27 4.69 1.63 -11.20
CA SER A 27 4.29 2.91 -10.61
C SER A 27 5.23 4.06 -11.00
N CYS A 28 6.55 3.80 -11.05
CA CYS A 28 7.52 4.77 -11.54
C CYS A 28 7.27 5.15 -13.01
N PHE A 29 6.96 4.16 -13.85
CA PHE A 29 6.62 4.43 -15.25
C PHE A 29 5.34 5.27 -15.39
N GLN A 30 4.33 5.03 -14.54
CA GLN A 30 3.11 5.84 -14.50
C GLN A 30 3.41 7.30 -14.13
N ALA A 31 4.24 7.53 -13.10
CA ALA A 31 4.66 8.87 -12.70
C ALA A 31 5.45 9.58 -13.82
N PHE A 32 6.36 8.86 -14.49
CA PHE A 32 7.11 9.40 -15.62
C PHE A 32 6.22 9.75 -16.82
N SER A 33 5.26 8.88 -17.16
CA SER A 33 4.29 9.11 -18.23
C SER A 33 3.41 10.34 -17.93
N TYR A 34 3.00 10.50 -16.67
CA TYR A 34 2.26 11.68 -16.21
C TYR A 34 3.08 12.97 -16.41
N TRP A 35 4.35 12.96 -16.03
CA TRP A 35 5.25 14.09 -16.23
C TRP A 35 5.45 14.45 -17.72
N ARG A 36 5.57 13.43 -18.58
CA ARG A 36 5.74 13.62 -20.03
C ARG A 36 4.48 14.14 -20.73
N SER A 37 3.30 13.75 -20.26
CA SER A 37 2.03 14.08 -20.92
C SER A 37 1.62 15.55 -20.76
N LYS A 38 2.35 16.36 -19.97
CA LYS A 38 2.08 17.80 -19.73
C LYS A 38 0.60 18.11 -19.54
N PHE A 39 -0.09 17.33 -18.68
CA PHE A 39 -1.47 17.63 -18.35
C PHE A 39 -1.56 19.03 -17.73
N ASN A 40 -2.51 19.84 -18.20
CA ASN A 40 -2.82 21.16 -17.63
C ASN A 40 -3.62 21.01 -16.32
N ASP A 41 -3.18 20.10 -15.46
CA ASP A 41 -3.80 19.83 -14.18
C ASP A 41 -3.40 20.87 -13.14
N ARG A 42 -4.21 21.01 -12.09
CA ARG A 42 -3.93 21.91 -10.97
C ARG A 42 -2.64 21.48 -10.28
N LEU A 43 -1.80 22.44 -9.90
CA LEU A 43 -0.53 22.22 -9.20
C LEU A 43 -0.64 21.25 -8.00
N GLY A 44 -1.77 21.24 -7.29
CA GLY A 44 -2.01 20.31 -6.18
C GLY A 44 -1.96 18.83 -6.59
N ILE A 45 -2.45 18.46 -7.77
CA ILE A 45 -2.40 17.07 -8.27
C ILE A 45 -0.96 16.70 -8.61
N LEU A 46 -0.21 17.61 -9.23
CA LEU A 46 1.18 17.38 -9.55
C LEU A 46 2.04 17.16 -8.29
N VAL A 47 1.86 18.00 -7.26
CA VAL A 47 2.54 17.84 -5.96
C VAL A 47 2.17 16.51 -5.31
N LEU A 48 0.88 16.13 -5.36
CA LEU A 48 0.41 14.86 -4.79
C LEU A 48 1.07 13.65 -5.49
N VAL A 49 1.15 13.64 -6.82
CA VAL A 49 1.78 12.54 -7.59
C VAL A 49 3.25 12.39 -7.22
N TRP A 50 4.00 13.49 -7.13
CA TRP A 50 5.40 13.44 -6.71
C TRP A 50 5.58 13.01 -5.26
N ALA A 51 4.71 13.45 -4.36
CA ALA A 51 4.75 13.05 -2.95
C ALA A 51 4.48 11.54 -2.80
N VAL A 52 3.45 11.01 -3.46
CA VAL A 52 3.13 9.58 -3.46
C VAL A 52 4.28 8.76 -4.03
N TRP A 53 4.90 9.22 -5.13
CA TRP A 53 6.06 8.55 -5.71
C TRP A 53 7.23 8.48 -4.72
N LEU A 54 7.56 9.58 -4.03
CA LEU A 54 8.62 9.60 -3.00
C LEU A 54 8.31 8.66 -1.82
N PHE A 55 7.05 8.60 -1.39
CA PHE A 55 6.63 7.69 -0.32
C PHE A 55 6.76 6.23 -0.75
N GLU A 56 6.32 5.88 -1.96
CA GLU A 56 6.49 4.54 -2.55
C GLU A 56 7.96 4.14 -2.69
N THR A 57 8.82 5.08 -3.11
CA THR A 57 10.28 4.85 -3.15
C THR A 57 10.83 4.54 -1.77
N THR A 58 10.48 5.35 -0.77
CA THR A 58 10.99 5.17 0.60
C THR A 58 10.48 3.87 1.22
N HIS A 59 9.21 3.55 1.01
CA HIS A 59 8.59 2.29 1.40
C HIS A 59 9.35 1.08 0.83
N THR A 60 9.62 1.10 -0.49
CA THR A 60 10.36 0.04 -1.17
C THR A 60 11.80 -0.09 -0.65
N LEU A 61 12.48 1.04 -0.41
CA LEU A 61 13.83 1.06 0.17
C LEU A 61 13.86 0.46 1.57
N CYS A 62 12.87 0.74 2.43
CA CYS A 62 12.75 0.13 3.76
C CYS A 62 12.73 -1.41 3.67
N PHE A 63 11.98 -1.97 2.71
CA PHE A 63 11.95 -3.42 2.49
C PHE A 63 13.28 -3.97 1.98
N TRP A 64 13.98 -3.27 1.09
CA TRP A 64 15.31 -3.69 0.64
C TRP A 64 16.33 -3.69 1.79
N PHE A 65 16.32 -2.65 2.64
CA PHE A 65 17.18 -2.59 3.83
C PHE A 65 16.87 -3.72 4.82
N TYR A 66 15.58 -4.00 5.04
CA TYR A 66 15.14 -5.10 5.89
C TYR A 66 15.62 -6.44 5.35
N LEU A 67 15.39 -6.71 4.06
CA LEU A 67 15.80 -7.92 3.39
C LEU A 67 17.32 -8.12 3.41
N TYR A 68 18.10 -7.07 3.13
CA TYR A 68 19.56 -7.11 3.20
C TYR A 68 20.05 -7.42 4.63
N THR A 69 19.44 -6.79 5.63
CA THR A 69 19.84 -6.97 7.03
C THR A 69 19.61 -8.43 7.47
N ILE A 70 18.45 -9.00 7.16
CA ILE A 70 18.13 -10.38 7.53
C ILE A 70 18.94 -11.40 6.73
N MET A 71 19.06 -11.21 5.40
CA MET A 71 19.66 -12.23 4.55
C MET A 71 21.19 -12.18 4.51
N VAL A 72 21.79 -11.01 4.69
CA VAL A 72 23.24 -10.84 4.57
C VAL A 72 23.87 -10.63 5.94
N LYS A 73 23.37 -9.67 6.72
CA LYS A 73 24.03 -9.26 7.97
C LYS A 73 23.83 -10.27 9.09
N TYR A 74 22.65 -10.86 9.20
CA TYR A 74 22.30 -11.82 10.25
C TYR A 74 22.04 -13.23 9.69
N TYR A 75 22.74 -13.57 8.61
CA TYR A 75 22.64 -14.89 8.00
C TYR A 75 22.95 -16.00 9.00
N GLY A 76 22.00 -16.93 9.20
CA GLY A 76 22.15 -18.05 10.14
C GLY A 76 21.77 -17.75 11.60
N ILE A 77 21.29 -16.53 11.90
CA ILE A 77 20.83 -16.14 13.24
C ILE A 77 19.30 -15.90 13.19
N PRO A 78 18.47 -16.94 13.41
CA PRO A 78 17.01 -16.85 13.28
C PRO A 78 16.35 -15.97 14.36
N GLU A 79 17.06 -15.68 15.44
CA GLU A 79 16.59 -14.82 16.53
C GLU A 79 16.40 -13.36 16.07
N GLU A 80 17.14 -12.93 15.05
CA GLU A 80 17.07 -11.57 14.52
C GLU A 80 15.81 -11.35 13.65
N LEU A 81 15.19 -12.43 13.14
CA LEU A 81 13.88 -12.34 12.49
C LEU A 81 12.79 -11.92 13.46
N ASP A 82 12.96 -12.32 14.72
CA ASP A 82 12.05 -12.04 15.80
C ASP A 82 12.32 -10.70 16.47
N GLN A 83 13.44 -10.07 16.12
CA GLN A 83 13.75 -8.75 16.59
C GLN A 83 13.07 -7.67 15.75
N ARG A 84 12.59 -6.68 16.50
CA ARG A 84 11.91 -5.53 15.95
C ARG A 84 12.85 -4.68 15.10
N HIS A 85 12.67 -4.76 13.78
CA HIS A 85 13.38 -3.90 12.85
C HIS A 85 12.64 -2.57 12.61
N TRP A 86 13.36 -1.46 12.79
CA TRP A 86 12.84 -0.10 12.58
C TRP A 86 12.29 0.09 11.15
N SER A 87 12.91 -0.55 10.15
CA SER A 87 12.51 -0.48 8.74
C SER A 87 11.07 -0.95 8.52
N ILE A 88 10.62 -2.00 9.22
CA ILE A 88 9.23 -2.48 9.11
C ILE A 88 8.25 -1.47 9.69
N THR A 89 8.57 -0.90 10.85
CA THR A 89 7.70 0.10 11.49
C THR A 89 7.55 1.33 10.61
N MET A 90 8.65 1.79 10.01
CA MET A 90 8.64 2.91 9.07
C MET A 90 7.87 2.58 7.79
N SER A 91 7.97 1.34 7.30
CA SER A 91 7.19 0.85 6.16
C SER A 91 5.68 0.95 6.38
N ILE A 92 5.18 0.56 7.56
CA ILE A 92 3.74 0.64 7.89
C ILE A 92 3.25 2.08 7.82
N VAL A 93 4.05 3.04 8.30
CA VAL A 93 3.72 4.46 8.24
C VAL A 93 3.63 4.95 6.80
N PHE A 94 4.62 4.61 5.96
CA PHE A 94 4.58 5.00 4.54
C PHE A 94 3.42 4.35 3.79
N HIS A 95 3.13 3.08 4.06
CA HIS A 95 1.98 2.40 3.49
C HIS A 95 0.68 3.17 3.75
N GLY A 96 0.40 3.52 5.00
CA GLY A 96 -0.81 4.30 5.35
C GLY A 96 -0.86 5.69 4.72
N LEU A 97 0.29 6.36 4.57
CA LEU A 97 0.35 7.65 3.85
C LEU A 97 0.03 7.48 2.36
N ILE A 98 0.55 6.43 1.74
CA ILE A 98 0.32 6.13 0.33
C ILE A 98 -1.15 5.79 0.10
N THR A 99 -1.71 4.85 0.88
CA THR A 99 -3.12 4.46 0.76
C THR A 99 -4.04 5.66 0.96
N GLY A 100 -3.80 6.47 2.01
CA GLY A 100 -4.57 7.68 2.28
C GLY A 100 -4.53 8.68 1.12
N CYS A 101 -3.35 9.00 0.59
CA CYS A 101 -3.21 9.93 -0.54
C CYS A 101 -3.87 9.40 -1.82
N VAL A 102 -3.63 8.13 -2.16
CA VAL A 102 -4.12 7.51 -3.39
C VAL A 102 -5.64 7.36 -3.36
N GLN A 103 -6.20 6.84 -2.26
CA GLN A 103 -7.64 6.67 -2.12
C GLN A 103 -8.37 8.02 -2.10
N SER A 104 -7.81 9.03 -1.43
CA SER A 104 -8.36 10.40 -1.45
C SER A 104 -8.43 10.96 -2.87
N TYR A 105 -7.37 10.77 -3.67
CA TYR A 105 -7.33 11.20 -5.06
C TYR A 105 -8.36 10.47 -5.94
N TYR A 106 -8.43 9.15 -5.86
CA TYR A 106 -9.41 8.37 -6.62
C TYR A 106 -10.85 8.73 -6.24
N SER A 107 -11.12 8.88 -4.94
CA SER A 107 -12.43 9.31 -4.43
C SER A 107 -12.82 10.70 -4.96
N TYR A 108 -11.88 11.65 -5.00
CA TYR A 108 -12.09 12.97 -5.60
C TYR A 108 -12.44 12.88 -7.10
N ARG A 109 -11.71 12.06 -7.86
CA ARG A 109 -11.98 11.83 -9.29
C ARG A 109 -13.35 11.21 -9.51
N VAL A 110 -13.73 10.21 -8.72
CA VAL A 110 -15.07 9.60 -8.77
C VAL A 110 -16.16 10.62 -8.45
N TYR A 111 -15.96 11.48 -7.44
CA TYR A 111 -16.91 12.55 -7.13
C TYR A 111 -17.10 13.51 -8.31
N MET A 112 -16.00 13.93 -8.96
CA MET A 112 -16.07 14.81 -10.12
C MET A 112 -16.80 14.19 -11.32
N LEU A 113 -16.63 12.88 -11.57
CA LEU A 113 -17.26 12.20 -12.70
C LEU A 113 -18.71 11.76 -12.42
N SER A 114 -18.98 11.26 -11.22
CA SER A 114 -20.29 10.71 -10.85
C SER A 114 -21.32 11.81 -10.52
N GLY A 115 -20.86 12.94 -9.97
CA GLY A 115 -21.72 13.98 -9.40
C GLY A 115 -22.48 13.55 -8.13
N LYS A 116 -22.43 12.26 -7.75
CA LYS A 116 -23.07 11.69 -6.55
C LYS A 116 -22.05 11.51 -5.42
N ARG A 117 -22.47 11.86 -4.20
CA ARG A 117 -21.60 11.83 -3.00
C ARG A 117 -21.49 10.47 -2.32
N ILE A 118 -22.39 9.53 -2.62
CA ILE A 118 -22.50 8.27 -1.87
C ILE A 118 -21.27 7.38 -2.05
N ILE A 119 -20.83 7.14 -3.28
CA ILE A 119 -19.68 6.26 -3.55
C ILE A 119 -18.37 6.83 -2.98
N PRO A 120 -18.03 8.12 -3.20
CA PRO A 120 -16.87 8.75 -2.56
C PRO A 120 -16.89 8.66 -1.03
N MET A 121 -18.05 8.84 -0.39
CA MET A 121 -18.18 8.73 1.06
C MET A 121 -17.93 7.32 1.58
N ILE A 122 -18.44 6.28 0.90
CA ILE A 122 -18.17 4.88 1.28
C ILE A 122 -16.67 4.60 1.20
N CYS A 123 -16.00 5.06 0.14
CA CYS A 123 -14.56 4.87 -0.02
C CYS A 123 -13.75 5.66 1.03
N TRP A 124 -14.18 6.87 1.40
CA TRP A 124 -13.57 7.64 2.49
C TRP A 124 -13.72 6.95 3.86
N ILE A 125 -14.89 6.38 4.13
CA ILE A 125 -15.11 5.61 5.37
C ILE A 125 -14.22 4.35 5.37
N GLY A 126 -14.13 3.65 4.24
CA GLY A 126 -13.22 2.51 4.08
C GLY A 126 -11.76 2.88 4.34
N CYS A 127 -11.31 4.03 3.82
CA CYS A 127 -9.98 4.57 4.06
C CYS A 127 -9.73 4.87 5.55
N LEU A 128 -10.71 5.46 6.25
CA LEU A 128 -10.58 5.73 7.68
C LEU A 128 -10.53 4.44 8.51
N ILE A 129 -11.30 3.42 8.12
CA ILE A 129 -11.27 2.11 8.77
C ILE A 129 -9.90 1.45 8.57
N GLU A 130 -9.37 1.47 7.35
CA GLU A 130 -8.04 0.94 7.00
C GLU A 130 -6.94 1.66 7.77
N GLY A 131 -6.95 3.00 7.77
CA GLY A 131 -5.96 3.80 8.50
C GLY A 131 -6.01 3.56 10.01
N CYS A 132 -7.21 3.50 10.60
CA CYS A 132 -7.36 3.14 12.02
C CYS A 132 -6.89 1.71 12.30
N GLY A 133 -7.20 0.77 11.40
CA GLY A 133 -6.77 -0.63 11.47
C GLY A 133 -5.26 -0.77 11.39
N SER A 134 -4.61 -0.04 10.49
CA SER A 134 -3.16 -0.01 10.30
C SER A 134 -2.42 0.54 11.52
N VAL A 135 -2.94 1.63 12.12
CA VAL A 135 -2.43 2.15 13.40
C VAL A 135 -2.65 1.13 14.53
N GLY A 136 -3.82 0.50 14.58
CA GLY A 136 -4.12 -0.57 15.54
C GLY A 136 -3.13 -1.73 15.44
N ILE A 137 -2.85 -2.20 14.23
CA ILE A 137 -1.85 -3.25 13.95
C ILE A 137 -0.47 -2.81 14.44
N ALA A 138 -0.05 -1.59 14.11
CA ALA A 138 1.25 -1.06 14.52
C ALA A 138 1.39 -0.99 16.06
N VAL A 139 0.33 -0.60 16.76
CA VAL A 139 0.29 -0.53 18.23
C VAL A 139 0.31 -1.93 18.85
N VAL A 140 -0.50 -2.87 18.35
CA VAL A 140 -0.50 -4.24 18.86
C VAL A 140 0.86 -4.90 18.61
N LEU A 141 1.45 -4.71 17.43
CA LEU A 141 2.80 -5.18 17.12
C LEU A 141 3.85 -4.54 18.05
N TYR A 142 3.69 -3.25 18.40
CA TYR A 142 4.56 -2.57 19.36
C TYR A 142 4.47 -3.19 20.76
N LEU A 143 3.25 -3.48 21.24
CA LEU A 143 2.99 -3.90 22.62
C LEU A 143 3.27 -5.39 22.87
N VAL A 144 2.93 -6.24 21.89
CA VAL A 144 2.94 -7.70 22.03
C VAL A 144 4.21 -8.34 21.47
N GLY A 145 4.89 -7.65 20.55
CA GLY A 145 6.04 -8.18 19.84
C GLY A 145 5.67 -9.15 18.69
N PRO A 146 6.60 -9.41 17.77
CA PRO A 146 6.31 -10.12 16.52
C PRO A 146 5.90 -11.59 16.69
N VAL A 147 6.48 -12.37 17.63
CA VAL A 147 6.06 -13.79 17.87
C VAL A 147 4.59 -13.90 18.23
N GLU A 148 4.18 -13.19 19.29
CA GLU A 148 2.84 -13.34 19.83
C GLU A 148 1.80 -12.67 18.92
N PHE A 149 2.20 -11.63 18.18
CA PHE A 149 1.39 -11.05 17.12
C PHE A 149 1.12 -12.07 16.01
N ALA A 150 2.15 -12.76 15.51
CA ALA A 150 1.98 -13.79 14.48
C ALA A 150 1.15 -14.98 14.98
N ALA A 151 1.31 -15.39 16.24
CA ALA A 151 0.61 -16.56 16.77
C ALA A 151 -0.88 -16.35 17.07
N LYS A 152 -1.26 -15.13 17.53
CA LYS A 152 -2.63 -14.87 18.03
C LYS A 152 -3.41 -13.84 17.21
N TRP A 153 -2.72 -12.99 16.45
CA TRP A 153 -3.32 -11.82 15.83
C TRP A 153 -3.24 -11.80 14.30
N GLU A 154 -2.79 -12.87 13.63
CA GLU A 154 -2.64 -12.96 12.16
C GLU A 154 -3.92 -12.61 11.38
N LEU A 155 -5.09 -12.89 11.95
CA LEU A 155 -6.37 -12.55 11.33
C LEU A 155 -6.56 -11.03 11.18
N PHE A 156 -6.06 -10.24 12.12
CA PHE A 156 -6.28 -8.79 12.16
C PHE A 156 -5.63 -8.04 10.98
N PRO A 157 -4.32 -8.20 10.66
CA PRO A 157 -3.72 -7.62 9.47
C PRO A 157 -4.32 -8.18 8.17
N THR A 158 -4.71 -9.47 8.15
CA THR A 158 -5.34 -10.09 6.99
C THR A 158 -6.67 -9.41 6.65
N LEU A 159 -7.51 -9.16 7.66
CA LEU A 159 -8.78 -8.44 7.47
C LEU A 159 -8.55 -6.98 7.04
N ASN A 160 -7.55 -6.31 7.62
CA ASN A 160 -7.24 -4.92 7.23
C ASN A 160 -6.84 -4.81 5.76
N ILE A 161 -5.97 -5.71 5.29
CA ILE A 161 -5.55 -5.79 3.88
C ILE A 161 -6.74 -6.13 2.97
N ALA A 162 -7.65 -7.02 3.41
CA ALA A 162 -8.85 -7.35 2.65
C ALA A 162 -9.79 -6.15 2.48
N VAL A 163 -9.91 -5.29 3.50
CA VAL A 163 -10.68 -4.04 3.42
C VAL A 163 -10.01 -3.07 2.43
N ASP A 164 -8.70 -2.88 2.51
CA ASP A 164 -7.95 -2.02 1.57
C ASP A 164 -8.15 -2.45 0.11
N LEU A 165 -7.96 -3.73 -0.19
CA LEU A 165 -8.20 -4.32 -1.50
C LEU A 165 -9.63 -4.08 -1.99
N SER A 166 -10.62 -4.26 -1.11
CA SER A 166 -12.03 -4.07 -1.45
C SER A 166 -12.32 -2.62 -1.84
N VAL A 167 -11.80 -1.65 -1.06
CA VAL A 167 -11.94 -0.22 -1.36
C VAL A 167 -11.26 0.13 -2.68
N GLY A 168 -10.06 -0.40 -2.93
CA GLY A 168 -9.32 -0.22 -4.18
C GLY A 168 -10.08 -0.74 -5.41
N VAL A 169 -10.67 -1.94 -5.32
CA VAL A 169 -11.47 -2.54 -6.39
C VAL A 169 -12.72 -1.70 -6.68
N VAL A 170 -13.44 -1.25 -5.66
CA VAL A 170 -14.64 -0.41 -5.82
C VAL A 170 -14.29 0.91 -6.50
N ASN A 171 -13.23 1.60 -6.05
CA ASN A 171 -12.77 2.85 -6.65
C ASN A 171 -12.40 2.68 -8.12
N THR A 172 -11.58 1.67 -8.41
CA THR A 172 -11.09 1.41 -9.77
C THR A 172 -12.24 1.03 -10.71
N THR A 173 -13.11 0.12 -10.28
CA THR A 173 -14.27 -0.33 -11.07
C THR A 173 -15.23 0.82 -11.35
N THR A 174 -15.52 1.65 -10.34
CA THR A 174 -16.39 2.81 -10.49
C THR A 174 -15.81 3.82 -11.48
N LEU A 175 -14.52 4.12 -11.38
CA LEU A 175 -13.86 5.04 -12.29
C LEU A 175 -13.89 4.52 -13.73
N CYS A 176 -13.55 3.24 -13.94
CA CYS A 176 -13.61 2.60 -15.25
C CYS A 176 -15.01 2.62 -15.86
N TYR A 177 -16.04 2.35 -15.04
CA TYR A 177 -17.44 2.39 -15.48
C TYR A 177 -17.86 3.78 -15.98
N TYR A 178 -17.59 4.83 -15.19
CA TYR A 178 -17.94 6.19 -15.58
C TYR A 178 -17.15 6.68 -16.79
N LEU A 179 -15.85 6.36 -16.88
CA LEU A 179 -15.03 6.68 -18.05
C LEU A 179 -15.56 5.99 -19.32
N HIS A 180 -16.02 4.74 -19.20
CA HIS A 180 -16.61 4.03 -20.32
C HIS A 180 -17.93 4.67 -20.78
N GLN A 181 -18.81 5.06 -19.84
CA GLN A 181 -20.04 5.78 -20.17
C GLN A 181 -19.78 7.12 -20.87
N MET A 182 -18.79 7.90 -20.42
CA MET A 182 -18.47 9.18 -21.05
C MET A 182 -17.95 9.01 -22.49
N LYS A 183 -17.24 7.90 -22.76
CA LYS A 183 -16.77 7.57 -24.11
C LYS A 183 -17.88 7.10 -25.05
N THR A 184 -18.92 6.44 -24.52
CA THR A 184 -20.08 5.97 -25.31
C THR A 184 -21.17 7.04 -25.44
N GLY A 185 -21.20 8.05 -24.57
CA GLY A 185 -22.14 9.18 -24.59
C GLY A 185 -21.83 10.26 -25.63
N THR A 186 -20.63 10.31 -26.22
CA THR A 186 -20.29 11.22 -27.34
C THR A 186 -20.80 10.76 -28.71
N ARG A 187 -21.87 9.95 -28.73
CA ARG A 187 -22.63 9.57 -29.94
C ARG A 187 -24.13 9.72 -29.66
N SER A 188 -24.57 10.93 -29.33
CA SER A 188 -25.95 11.37 -29.47
C SER A 188 -26.00 12.84 -29.83
#